data_AF-A1JSG8-F1
#
_entry.id   AF-A1JSG8-F1
#
_cell.length_a   1.000
_cell.length_b   1.000
_cell.length_c   1.000
_cell.angle_alpha   90.00
_cell.angle_beta   90.00
_cell.angle_gamma   90.00
#
_symmetry.space_group_name_H-M   'P 1'
#
loop_
_entity.id
_entity.type
_entity.pdbx_description
1 polymer ?
#
loop_
_entity_poly.entity_id
_entity_poly.type
_entity_poly.pdbx_seq_one_letter_code
_entity_poly.pdbx_strand_id
1 'polypeptide(L)'
;MDDSKPLLLPHITLSTNTALRAGVLLTITDLAEWDRPFLFKVSATRFRHAHQLPELEENLLPLPSTQGICRFLQMAAQQHPFVYKSCVAVLEKTARRVEEIRQFYHHVAAQHALHDDVVIPLITHAETDEEYDHLNSLSLFSACYGALPITIAGAALKFAYGFTEALYLWQCHLLDVYLHQPLGEGHRSRRSA
;
A
#
# COMPACT_ATOMS: atom_id res chain seq x y z
N MET A 1 -29.41 9.69 3.14
CA MET A 1 -28.31 10.47 2.55
C MET A 1 -27.23 9.47 2.22
N ASP A 2 -26.87 9.41 0.95
CA ASP A 2 -26.06 8.35 0.36
C ASP A 2 -24.58 8.70 0.58
N ASP A 3 -23.94 8.08 1.57
CA ASP A 3 -22.53 8.32 1.97
C ASP A 3 -21.54 7.69 0.97
N SER A 4 -21.76 7.93 -0.33
CA SER A 4 -20.84 7.50 -1.38
C SER A 4 -19.71 8.51 -1.52
N LYS A 5 -18.63 8.33 -0.75
CA LYS A 5 -17.36 8.99 -1.04
C LYS A 5 -16.85 8.46 -2.40
N PRO A 6 -16.56 9.32 -3.39
CA PRO A 6 -16.04 8.88 -4.68
C PRO A 6 -14.59 8.38 -4.49
N LEU A 7 -14.42 7.08 -4.32
CA LEU A 7 -13.11 6.44 -4.29
C LEU A 7 -12.53 6.38 -5.72
N LEU A 8 -11.31 6.89 -5.86
CA LEU A 8 -10.56 7.16 -7.10
C LEU A 8 -10.10 5.90 -7.87
N LEU A 9 -10.96 4.92 -8.11
CA LEU A 9 -10.64 3.75 -8.95
C LEU A 9 -11.84 3.38 -9.84
N PRO A 10 -11.75 3.53 -11.18
CA PRO A 10 -12.83 3.12 -12.07
C PRO A 10 -13.09 1.61 -11.96
N HIS A 11 -14.37 1.21 -12.02
CA HIS A 11 -14.86 -0.18 -12.03
C HIS A 11 -14.78 -0.95 -10.69
N ILE A 12 -14.95 -0.27 -9.56
CA ILE A 12 -15.13 -0.92 -8.25
C ILE A 12 -16.57 -0.73 -7.77
N THR A 13 -17.23 -1.83 -7.40
CA THR A 13 -18.53 -1.81 -6.72
C THR A 13 -18.31 -2.10 -5.24
N LEU A 14 -18.72 -1.18 -4.37
CA LEU A 14 -18.62 -1.33 -2.91
C LEU A 14 -19.96 -1.80 -2.34
N SER A 15 -19.90 -2.67 -1.34
CA SER A 15 -21.00 -3.00 -0.44
C SER A 15 -20.53 -2.94 1.02
N THR A 16 -21.44 -3.04 1.98
CA THR A 16 -21.24 -2.74 3.40
C THR A 16 -20.02 -3.41 4.04
N ASN A 17 -19.48 -4.52 3.49
CA ASN A 17 -18.23 -5.14 3.92
C ASN A 17 -17.49 -5.82 2.77
N THR A 18 -17.74 -5.44 1.51
CA THR A 18 -17.07 -6.07 0.36
C THR A 18 -16.82 -5.09 -0.78
N ALA A 19 -15.75 -5.32 -1.53
CA ALA A 19 -15.49 -4.64 -2.80
C ALA A 19 -15.38 -5.68 -3.91
N LEU A 20 -16.03 -5.41 -5.03
CA LEU A 20 -15.84 -6.18 -6.26
C LEU A 20 -14.88 -5.42 -7.17
N ARG A 21 -13.75 -6.05 -7.52
CA ARG A 21 -12.77 -5.52 -8.48
C ARG A 21 -12.36 -6.61 -9.46
N ALA A 22 -12.55 -6.37 -10.75
CA ALA A 22 -12.19 -7.30 -11.82
C ALA A 22 -12.71 -8.75 -11.60
N GLY A 23 -13.93 -8.88 -11.08
CA GLY A 23 -14.57 -10.18 -10.80
C GLY A 23 -14.15 -10.87 -9.50
N VAL A 24 -13.28 -10.25 -8.70
CA VAL A 24 -12.85 -10.76 -7.39
C VAL A 24 -13.58 -10.00 -6.29
N LEU A 25 -14.26 -10.74 -5.40
CA LEU A 25 -14.91 -10.21 -4.20
C LEU A 25 -13.89 -10.16 -3.06
N LEU A 26 -13.54 -8.96 -2.63
CA LEU A 26 -12.68 -8.71 -1.47
C LEU A 26 -13.57 -8.42 -0.27
N THR A 27 -13.38 -9.13 0.84
CA THR A 27 -14.01 -8.76 2.10
C THR A 27 -13.28 -7.52 2.64
N ILE A 28 -14.01 -6.41 2.76
CA ILE A 28 -13.54 -5.20 3.42
C ILE A 28 -13.74 -5.42 4.90
N THR A 29 -12.69 -5.82 5.60
CA THR A 29 -12.69 -5.92 7.06
C THR A 29 -12.73 -4.54 7.73
N ASP A 30 -12.30 -3.48 7.04
CA ASP A 30 -12.50 -2.07 7.45
C ASP A 30 -12.39 -1.10 6.25
N LEU A 31 -13.32 -0.15 6.14
CA LEU A 31 -13.31 0.96 5.18
C LEU A 31 -12.12 1.93 5.42
N ALA A 32 -11.55 1.95 6.63
CA ALA A 32 -10.37 2.75 6.95
C ALA A 32 -9.10 2.28 6.22
N GLU A 33 -8.95 0.97 5.93
CA GLU A 33 -7.85 0.47 5.09
C GLU A 33 -7.95 0.99 3.64
N TRP A 34 -9.17 1.25 3.19
CA TRP A 34 -9.46 1.64 1.81
C TRP A 34 -9.07 3.09 1.47
N ASP A 35 -9.00 3.97 2.47
CA ASP A 35 -8.63 5.38 2.29
C ASP A 35 -7.12 5.63 2.51
N ARG A 36 -6.31 4.59 2.73
CA ARG A 36 -4.85 4.74 2.90
C ARG A 36 -4.17 5.39 1.69
N PRO A 37 -4.48 5.02 0.43
CA PRO A 37 -3.93 5.73 -0.73
C PRO A 37 -4.31 7.21 -0.77
N PHE A 38 -5.45 7.59 -0.20
CA PHE A 38 -5.88 8.98 -0.09
C PHE A 38 -5.00 9.76 0.88
N LEU A 39 -4.64 9.21 2.04
CA LEU A 39 -3.70 9.85 2.98
C LEU A 39 -2.34 10.15 2.32
N PHE A 40 -1.80 9.19 1.57
CA PHE A 40 -0.59 9.40 0.77
C PHE A 40 -0.78 10.50 -0.29
N LYS A 41 -1.92 10.52 -1.00
CA LYS A 41 -2.22 11.55 -2.00
C LYS A 41 -2.30 12.94 -1.37
N VAL A 42 -2.92 13.08 -0.19
CA VAL A 42 -3.00 14.36 0.55
C VAL A 42 -1.60 14.87 0.89
N SER A 43 -0.75 14.02 1.48
CA SER A 43 0.64 14.39 1.79
C SER A 43 1.44 14.75 0.54
N ALA A 44 1.30 13.99 -0.55
CA ALA A 44 1.96 14.28 -1.82
C ALA A 44 1.53 15.63 -2.41
N THR A 45 0.22 15.93 -2.39
CA THR A 45 -0.30 17.23 -2.86
C THR A 45 0.23 18.39 -2.02
N ARG A 46 0.21 18.26 -0.69
CA ARG A 46 0.72 19.31 0.23
C ARG A 46 2.22 19.54 0.04
N PHE A 47 2.99 18.46 -0.10
CA PHE A 47 4.42 18.52 -0.38
C PHE A 47 4.69 19.26 -1.71
N ARG A 48 3.97 18.90 -2.79
CA ARG A 48 4.13 19.55 -4.10
C ARG A 48 3.80 21.03 -4.03
N HIS A 49 2.75 21.42 -3.32
CA HIS A 49 2.39 22.82 -3.10
C HIS A 49 3.50 23.59 -2.33
N ALA A 50 4.02 23.01 -1.24
CA ALA A 50 5.09 23.63 -0.45
C ALA A 50 6.38 23.89 -1.27
N HIS A 51 6.65 23.04 -2.26
CA HIS A 51 7.79 23.16 -3.17
C HIS A 51 7.48 23.83 -4.52
N GLN A 52 6.27 24.37 -4.71
CA GLN A 52 5.83 25.01 -5.97
C GLN A 52 5.97 24.08 -7.19
N LEU A 53 5.77 22.78 -6.98
CA LEU A 53 5.80 21.77 -8.04
C LEU A 53 4.45 21.73 -8.77
N PRO A 54 4.41 21.27 -10.04
CA PRO A 54 3.15 21.07 -10.77
C PRO A 54 2.16 20.21 -9.98
N GLU A 55 0.86 20.33 -10.22
CA GLU A 55 -0.12 19.48 -9.55
C GLU A 55 0.11 17.98 -9.81
N LEU A 56 -0.35 17.13 -8.89
CA LEU A 56 -0.24 15.69 -9.06
C LEU A 56 -1.19 15.22 -10.18
N GLU A 57 -0.62 14.64 -11.23
CA GLU A 57 -1.39 14.16 -12.38
C GLU A 57 -2.39 13.05 -11.98
N GLU A 58 -3.57 13.04 -12.58
CA GLU A 58 -4.60 12.03 -12.28
C GLU A 58 -4.33 10.66 -12.92
N ASN A 59 -3.52 10.64 -13.98
CA ASN A 59 -3.25 9.47 -14.83
C ASN A 59 -1.85 8.86 -14.58
N LEU A 60 -1.34 9.03 -13.36
CA LEU A 60 -0.08 8.44 -12.92
C LEU A 60 -0.08 6.92 -13.06
N LEU A 61 1.04 6.40 -13.53
CA LEU A 61 1.33 4.99 -13.63
C LEU A 61 2.29 4.58 -12.51
N PRO A 62 2.06 3.43 -11.85
CA PRO A 62 3.04 2.87 -10.94
C PRO A 62 4.37 2.62 -11.67
N LEU A 63 5.47 2.77 -10.92
CA LEU A 63 6.80 2.37 -11.38
C LEU A 63 6.79 0.89 -11.82
N PRO A 64 7.65 0.50 -12.79
CA PRO A 64 7.81 -0.90 -13.20
C PRO A 64 7.94 -1.89 -12.03
N SER A 65 8.72 -1.56 -11.01
CA SER A 65 8.86 -2.42 -9.82
C SER A 65 7.58 -2.50 -8.99
N THR A 66 6.86 -1.38 -8.82
CA THR A 66 5.54 -1.36 -8.16
C THR A 66 4.53 -2.22 -8.93
N GLN A 67 4.53 -2.15 -10.27
CA GLN A 67 3.72 -3.03 -11.11
C GLN A 67 4.09 -4.50 -10.93
N GLY A 68 5.39 -4.79 -10.80
CA GLY A 68 5.92 -6.12 -10.51
C GLY A 68 5.35 -6.69 -9.22
N ILE A 69 5.41 -5.93 -8.12
CA ILE A 69 4.82 -6.32 -6.82
C ILE A 69 3.31 -6.56 -6.95
N CYS A 70 2.57 -5.65 -7.60
CA CYS A 70 1.13 -5.81 -7.77
C CYS A 70 0.80 -7.11 -8.53
N ARG A 71 1.52 -7.41 -9.60
CA ARG A 71 1.34 -8.66 -10.37
C ARG A 71 1.71 -9.89 -9.54
N PHE A 72 2.79 -9.81 -8.76
CA PHE A 72 3.21 -10.90 -7.87
C PHE A 72 2.10 -11.25 -6.87
N LEU A 73 1.51 -10.25 -6.22
CA LEU A 73 0.39 -10.43 -5.30
C LEU A 73 -0.87 -10.95 -5.98
N GLN A 74 -1.16 -10.50 -7.22
CA GLN A 74 -2.26 -11.05 -8.01
C GLN A 74 -2.05 -12.54 -8.32
N MET A 75 -0.83 -12.93 -8.68
CA MET A 75 -0.49 -14.34 -8.89
C MET A 75 -0.65 -15.15 -7.60
N ALA A 76 -0.23 -14.62 -6.46
CA ALA A 76 -0.41 -15.26 -5.15
C ALA A 76 -1.90 -15.46 -4.82
N ALA A 77 -2.74 -14.45 -5.06
CA ALA A 77 -4.18 -14.51 -4.83
C ALA A 77 -4.88 -15.51 -5.75
N GLN A 78 -4.43 -15.63 -7.01
CA GLN A 78 -4.93 -16.63 -7.96
C GLN A 78 -4.59 -18.06 -7.53
N GLN A 79 -3.49 -18.27 -6.81
CA GLN A 79 -3.14 -19.59 -6.27
C GLN A 79 -4.07 -19.96 -5.11
N HIS A 80 -4.12 -19.12 -4.08
CA HIS A 80 -4.98 -19.32 -2.92
C HIS A 80 -5.00 -18.06 -2.03
N PRO A 81 -6.11 -17.72 -1.36
CA PRO A 81 -6.16 -16.60 -0.42
C PRO A 81 -5.10 -16.67 0.69
N PHE A 82 -4.79 -17.87 1.21
CA PHE A 82 -3.73 -18.09 2.20
C PHE A 82 -2.32 -17.78 1.66
N VAL A 83 -2.06 -18.06 0.39
CA VAL A 83 -0.78 -17.76 -0.27
C VAL A 83 -0.61 -16.25 -0.40
N TYR A 84 -1.66 -15.53 -0.81
CA TYR A 84 -1.69 -14.07 -0.80
C TYR A 84 -1.45 -13.52 0.61
N LYS A 85 -2.19 -14.01 1.62
CA LYS A 85 -2.06 -13.50 2.99
C LYS A 85 -0.67 -13.74 3.57
N SER A 86 -0.04 -14.87 3.22
CA SER A 86 1.35 -15.17 3.61
C SER A 86 2.35 -14.18 3.04
N CYS A 87 2.11 -13.61 1.84
CA CYS A 87 2.92 -12.52 1.31
C CYS A 87 2.72 -11.23 2.10
N VAL A 88 1.48 -10.85 2.36
CA VAL A 88 1.14 -9.60 3.08
C VAL A 88 1.64 -9.64 4.54
N ALA A 89 1.63 -10.80 5.18
CA ALA A 89 2.12 -10.98 6.55
C ALA A 89 3.59 -10.57 6.71
N VAL A 90 4.41 -10.62 5.64
CA VAL A 90 5.80 -10.12 5.66
C VAL A 90 5.83 -8.62 5.93
N LEU A 91 4.88 -7.84 5.36
CA LEU A 91 4.78 -6.40 5.56
C LEU A 91 4.29 -6.07 6.97
N GLU A 92 3.26 -6.77 7.42
CA GLU A 92 2.60 -6.49 8.71
C GLU A 92 3.52 -6.70 9.91
N LYS A 93 4.53 -7.57 9.80
CA LYS A 93 5.56 -7.76 10.85
C LYS A 93 6.54 -6.59 10.98
N THR A 94 6.52 -5.63 10.05
CA THR A 94 7.36 -4.43 10.08
C THR A 94 6.66 -3.20 10.66
N ALA A 95 5.36 -3.27 10.97
CA ALA A 95 4.52 -2.11 11.31
C ALA A 95 4.52 -1.67 12.79
N ARG A 96 5.25 -2.33 13.71
CA ARG A 96 5.20 -2.05 15.19
C ARG A 96 6.12 -0.94 15.69
N ARG A 97 6.48 0.02 14.83
CA ARG A 97 7.44 1.08 15.20
C ARG A 97 6.81 2.44 15.01
N VAL A 98 5.55 2.63 15.43
CA VAL A 98 4.81 3.88 15.16
C VAL A 98 5.54 5.10 15.69
N GLU A 99 6.14 5.00 16.88
CA GLU A 99 6.87 6.11 17.49
C GLU A 99 8.09 6.49 16.64
N GLU A 100 8.78 5.50 16.09
CA GLU A 100 9.91 5.75 15.20
C GLU A 100 9.48 6.28 13.84
N ILE A 101 8.33 5.82 13.33
CA ILE A 101 7.74 6.34 12.09
C ILE A 101 7.32 7.81 12.28
N ARG A 102 6.71 8.14 13.42
CA ARG A 102 6.36 9.51 13.82
C ARG A 102 7.60 10.39 13.86
N GLN A 103 8.64 9.95 14.57
CA GLN A 103 9.91 10.66 14.63
C GLN A 103 10.52 10.83 13.24
N PHE A 104 10.57 9.78 12.42
CA PHE A 104 11.09 9.84 11.05
C PHE A 104 10.39 10.92 10.23
N TYR A 105 9.05 10.94 10.21
CA TYR A 105 8.31 11.91 9.42
C TYR A 105 8.44 13.36 9.91
N HIS A 106 8.48 13.60 11.22
CA HIS A 106 8.79 14.93 11.75
C HIS A 106 10.21 15.39 11.40
N HIS A 107 11.19 14.47 11.41
CA HIS A 107 12.55 14.80 10.96
C HIS A 107 12.58 15.17 9.47
N VAL A 108 11.85 14.44 8.62
CA VAL A 108 11.70 14.77 7.20
C VAL A 108 11.09 16.16 7.03
N ALA A 109 10.01 16.48 7.74
CA ALA A 109 9.38 17.80 7.68
C ALA A 109 10.37 18.92 8.09
N ALA A 110 11.07 18.74 9.21
CA ALA A 110 12.06 19.69 9.70
C ALA A 110 13.24 19.89 8.72
N GLN A 111 13.78 18.81 8.16
CA GLN A 111 14.91 18.86 7.20
C GLN A 111 14.56 19.61 5.92
N HIS A 112 13.30 19.55 5.48
CA HIS A 112 12.82 20.21 4.28
C HIS A 112 12.11 21.55 4.55
N ALA A 113 12.15 22.05 5.80
CA ALA A 113 11.44 23.26 6.23
C ALA A 113 9.94 23.24 5.88
N LEU A 114 9.33 22.06 5.98
CA LEU A 114 7.91 21.81 5.74
C LEU A 114 7.12 21.97 7.03
N HIS A 115 5.86 22.40 6.89
CA HIS A 115 4.92 22.39 7.99
C HIS A 115 4.44 20.94 8.27
N ASP A 116 4.19 20.61 9.54
CA ASP A 116 3.86 19.24 9.97
C ASP A 116 2.59 18.68 9.29
N ASP A 117 1.67 19.54 8.87
CA ASP A 117 0.46 19.14 8.15
C ASP A 117 0.75 18.36 6.85
N VAL A 118 1.94 18.53 6.25
CA VAL A 118 2.39 17.73 5.11
C VAL A 118 2.55 16.26 5.48
N VAL A 119 3.04 15.95 6.68
CA VAL A 119 3.40 14.59 7.09
C VAL A 119 2.38 13.92 8.01
N ILE A 120 1.49 14.69 8.64
CA ILE A 120 0.42 14.17 9.52
C ILE A 120 -0.36 13.00 8.87
N PRO A 121 -0.83 13.07 7.61
CA PRO A 121 -1.56 11.94 7.02
C PRO A 121 -0.78 10.63 6.98
N LEU A 122 0.55 10.69 6.81
CA LEU A 122 1.43 9.51 6.81
C LEU A 122 1.61 8.94 8.22
N ILE A 123 1.67 9.81 9.23
CA ILE A 123 1.72 9.43 10.64
C ILE A 123 0.41 8.76 11.04
N THR A 124 -0.74 9.36 10.69
CA THR A 124 -2.08 8.80 10.97
C THR A 124 -2.25 7.42 10.35
N HIS A 125 -1.72 7.19 9.15
CA HIS A 125 -1.71 5.86 8.54
C HIS A 125 -0.96 4.84 9.42
N ALA A 126 0.24 5.16 9.88
CA ALA A 126 1.04 4.26 10.71
C ALA A 126 0.40 3.99 12.08
N GLU A 127 -0.22 5.00 12.69
CA GLU A 127 -0.98 4.86 13.94
C GLU A 127 -2.17 3.93 13.76
N THR A 128 -2.92 4.09 12.66
CA THR A 128 -4.05 3.20 12.34
C THR A 128 -3.60 1.74 12.17
N ASP A 129 -2.43 1.52 11.55
CA ASP A 129 -1.88 0.17 11.35
C ASP A 129 -1.46 -0.49 12.68
N GLU A 130 -0.94 0.29 13.64
CA GLU A 130 -0.57 -0.22 14.96
C GLU A 130 -1.80 -0.51 15.83
N GLU A 131 -2.78 0.39 15.86
CA GLU A 131 -4.04 0.24 16.61
C GLU A 131 -4.81 -1.02 16.20
N TYR A 132 -4.72 -1.42 14.93
CA TYR A 132 -5.43 -2.59 14.40
C TYR A 132 -4.80 -3.94 14.78
N ASP A 133 -3.57 -3.96 15.34
CA ASP A 133 -2.81 -5.19 15.65
C ASP A 133 -2.84 -6.23 14.52
N HIS A 134 -2.43 -5.83 13.31
CA HIS A 134 -2.30 -6.71 12.13
C HIS A 134 -1.45 -7.98 12.35
N LEU A 135 -0.74 -8.09 13.47
CA LEU A 135 0.29 -9.10 13.68
C LEU A 135 -0.25 -10.49 13.99
N ASN A 136 -1.54 -10.59 14.29
CA ASN A 136 -2.27 -11.85 14.39
C ASN A 136 -3.11 -12.16 13.15
N SER A 137 -3.07 -11.32 12.11
CA SER A 137 -3.95 -11.46 10.95
C SER A 137 -3.75 -12.80 10.23
N LEU A 138 -2.52 -13.32 10.14
CA LEU A 138 -2.24 -14.62 9.53
C LEU A 138 -2.81 -15.77 10.37
N SER A 139 -2.75 -15.66 11.70
CA SER A 139 -3.33 -16.64 12.63
C SER A 139 -4.87 -16.64 12.55
N LEU A 140 -5.47 -15.44 12.52
CA LEU A 140 -6.92 -15.26 12.33
C LEU A 140 -7.36 -15.80 10.97
N PHE A 141 -6.58 -15.51 9.92
CA PHE A 141 -6.84 -16.00 8.58
C PHE A 141 -6.69 -17.52 8.49
N SER A 142 -5.68 -18.10 9.14
CA SER A 142 -5.50 -19.56 9.22
C SER A 142 -6.67 -20.25 9.92
N ALA A 143 -7.26 -19.61 10.93
CA ALA A 143 -8.43 -20.16 11.62
C ALA A 143 -9.65 -20.32 10.70
N CYS A 144 -9.73 -19.56 9.59
CA CYS A 144 -10.83 -19.65 8.62
C CYS A 144 -10.75 -20.84 7.67
N TYR A 145 -9.57 -21.44 7.43
CA TYR A 145 -9.35 -22.41 6.34
C TYR A 145 -9.09 -23.86 6.79
N GLY A 146 -9.14 -24.16 8.10
CA GLY A 146 -8.86 -25.50 8.59
C GLY A 146 -7.48 -26.02 8.16
N ALA A 147 -7.34 -27.34 8.00
CA ALA A 147 -6.08 -27.93 7.53
C ALA A 147 -5.86 -27.64 6.04
N LEU A 148 -4.72 -27.02 5.71
CA LEU A 148 -4.35 -26.71 4.32
C LEU A 148 -3.69 -27.92 3.64
N PRO A 149 -3.94 -28.15 2.33
CA PRO A 149 -3.16 -29.09 1.56
C PRO A 149 -1.68 -28.72 1.54
N ILE A 150 -0.79 -29.72 1.54
CA ILE A 150 0.67 -29.51 1.52
C ILE A 150 1.14 -28.68 0.32
N THR A 151 0.45 -28.78 -0.82
CA THR A 151 0.72 -27.99 -2.02
C THR A 151 0.47 -26.50 -1.79
N ILE A 152 -0.59 -26.14 -1.06
CA ILE A 152 -0.92 -24.75 -0.71
C ILE A 152 0.07 -24.21 0.32
N ALA A 153 0.42 -25.01 1.33
CA ALA A 153 1.43 -24.62 2.31
C ALA A 153 2.80 -24.38 1.66
N GLY A 154 3.23 -25.28 0.75
CA GLY A 154 4.46 -25.11 -0.01
C GLY A 154 4.45 -23.89 -0.92
N ALA A 155 3.33 -23.62 -1.58
CA ALA A 155 3.17 -22.39 -2.38
C ALA A 155 3.25 -21.14 -1.49
N ALA A 156 2.61 -21.13 -0.32
CA ALA A 156 2.63 -20.01 0.60
C ALA A 156 4.05 -19.65 1.04
N LEU A 157 4.85 -20.64 1.41
CA LEU A 157 6.27 -20.43 1.77
C LEU A 157 7.08 -19.87 0.59
N LYS A 158 6.93 -20.45 -0.60
CA LYS A 158 7.65 -20.01 -1.79
C LYS A 158 7.30 -18.57 -2.18
N PHE A 159 6.02 -18.24 -2.16
CA PHE A 159 5.56 -16.90 -2.50
C PHE A 159 5.95 -15.87 -1.45
N ALA A 160 5.87 -16.18 -0.15
CA ALA A 160 6.30 -15.27 0.91
C ALA A 160 7.81 -14.95 0.81
N TYR A 161 8.64 -15.96 0.54
CA TYR A 161 10.07 -15.76 0.31
C TYR A 161 10.33 -14.89 -0.92
N GLY A 162 9.78 -15.25 -2.08
CA GLY A 162 9.95 -14.47 -3.30
C GLY A 162 9.37 -13.05 -3.21
N PHE A 163 8.33 -12.86 -2.38
CA PHE A 163 7.78 -11.54 -2.11
C PHE A 163 8.77 -10.65 -1.35
N THR A 164 9.54 -11.22 -0.43
CA THR A 164 10.59 -10.50 0.30
C THR A 164 11.67 -10.00 -0.66
N GLU A 165 12.10 -10.82 -1.61
CA GLU A 165 13.04 -10.42 -2.66
C GLU A 165 12.45 -9.34 -3.58
N ALA A 166 11.18 -9.48 -3.97
CA ALA A 166 10.47 -8.48 -4.77
C ALA A 166 10.35 -7.12 -4.06
N LEU A 167 10.13 -7.13 -2.74
CA LEU A 167 10.12 -5.92 -1.91
C LEU A 167 11.48 -5.24 -1.88
N TYR A 168 12.56 -6.00 -1.73
CA TYR A 168 13.91 -5.47 -1.77
C TYR A 168 14.21 -4.78 -3.11
N LEU A 169 13.94 -5.45 -4.23
CA LEU A 169 14.15 -4.88 -5.57
C LEU A 169 13.29 -3.63 -5.80
N TRP A 170 12.06 -3.61 -5.28
CA TRP A 170 11.21 -2.44 -5.33
C TRP A 170 11.77 -1.26 -4.56
N GLN A 171 12.29 -1.48 -3.34
CA GLN A 171 12.95 -0.43 -2.55
C GLN A 171 14.21 0.09 -3.23
N CYS A 172 15.04 -0.79 -3.80
CA CYS A 172 16.20 -0.37 -4.59
C CYS A 172 15.81 0.53 -5.76
N HIS A 173 14.75 0.20 -6.49
CA HIS A 173 14.29 1.02 -7.60
C HIS A 173 13.66 2.35 -7.13
N LEU A 174 12.94 2.38 -6.01
CA LEU A 174 12.46 3.62 -5.41
C LEU A 174 13.63 4.56 -5.04
N LEU A 175 14.67 4.00 -4.42
CA LEU A 175 15.87 4.75 -4.05
C LEU A 175 16.62 5.25 -5.30
N ASP A 176 16.74 4.41 -6.33
CA ASP A 176 17.36 4.80 -7.59
C ASP A 176 16.64 5.98 -8.26
N VAL A 177 15.31 5.94 -8.31
CA VAL A 177 14.50 7.07 -8.78
C VAL A 177 14.72 8.31 -7.93
N TYR A 178 14.72 8.17 -6.60
CA TYR A 178 14.93 9.29 -5.68
C TYR A 178 16.31 9.96 -5.84
N LEU A 179 17.36 9.18 -6.07
CA LEU A 179 18.73 9.69 -6.18
C LEU A 179 19.03 10.34 -7.55
N HIS A 180 18.39 9.86 -8.61
CA HIS A 180 18.76 10.25 -9.98
C HIS A 180 17.73 11.14 -10.69
N GLN A 181 16.51 11.26 -10.17
CA GLN A 181 15.48 12.12 -10.77
C GLN A 181 15.35 13.44 -10.01
N PRO A 182 15.19 14.58 -10.71
CA PRO A 182 14.88 15.84 -10.06
C PRO A 182 13.59 15.76 -9.24
N LEU A 183 13.49 16.61 -8.21
CA LEU A 183 12.30 16.67 -7.37
C LEU A 183 11.06 17.02 -8.20
N GLY A 184 10.03 16.18 -8.13
CA GLY A 184 8.79 16.36 -8.88
C GLY A 184 8.78 15.73 -10.27
N GLU A 185 9.88 15.12 -10.70
CA GLU A 185 10.04 14.34 -11.93
C GLU A 185 10.13 12.83 -11.62
N GLY A 186 10.48 12.01 -12.63
CA GLY A 186 10.64 10.56 -12.50
C GLY A 186 9.34 9.76 -12.45
N HIS A 187 8.18 10.43 -12.41
CA HIS A 187 6.88 9.79 -12.53
C HIS A 187 6.59 9.36 -13.96
N ARG A 188 5.73 8.35 -14.08
CA ARG A 188 5.22 7.88 -15.37
C ARG A 188 3.77 8.26 -15.45
N SER A 189 3.34 8.73 -16.61
CA SER A 189 1.92 9.03 -16.87
C SER A 189 1.50 8.41 -18.18
N ARG A 190 0.22 8.06 -18.29
CA ARG A 190 -0.35 7.77 -19.62
C ARG A 190 -0.40 9.07 -20.39
N ARG A 191 0.04 9.08 -21.65
CA ARG A 191 -0.25 10.23 -22.52
C ARG A 191 -1.77 10.34 -22.64
N SER A 192 -2.31 11.54 -22.40
CA SER A 192 -3.69 11.87 -22.77
C SER A 192 -3.81 11.62 -24.28
N ALA A 193 -4.81 10.81 -24.66
CA ALA A 193 -5.13 10.57 -26.07
C ALA A 193 -5.66 11.84 -26.74
#